data_AF-A0A250J7F0-F1
#
_entry.id   AF-A0A250J7F0-F1
#
_cell.length_a   1.000
_cell.length_b   1.000
_cell.length_c   1.000
_cell.angle_alpha   90.00
_cell.angle_beta   90.00
_cell.angle_gamma   90.00
#
_symmetry.space_group_name_H-M   'P 1'
#
loop_
_entity.id
_entity.type
_entity.pdbx_description
1 polymer ?
#
loop_
_entity_poly.entity_id
_entity_poly.type
_entity_poly.pdbx_seq_one_letter_code
_entity_poly.pdbx_strand_id
1 'polypeptide(L)'
;MVENLEKFVAEFAHHVQAQNEEIFRGDAKKGNLHARKMIAAFTQLRSHGDVGRDALAVLFSHPRMDVRVMAAVFLLRHRTTEARAVLEEAAKGQGLVPFGASEALKRWEEGTWALDPADDAVEQPEPPRPPPQRSRARAARPVSDSRRSVKRDKPGG
;
A
#
# COMPACT_ATOMS: atom_id res chain seq x y z
N MET A 1 14.99 -14.27 -17.50
CA MET A 1 13.66 -14.11 -16.87
C MET A 1 13.61 -14.78 -15.50
N VAL A 2 14.00 -16.06 -15.38
CA VAL A 2 14.05 -16.79 -14.09
C VAL A 2 15.00 -16.14 -13.08
N GLU A 3 16.19 -15.68 -13.53
CA GLU A 3 17.16 -14.99 -12.67
C GLU A 3 16.62 -13.72 -11.98
N ASN A 4 15.66 -13.02 -12.61
CA ASN A 4 15.04 -11.85 -12.01
C ASN A 4 14.05 -12.23 -10.91
N LEU A 5 13.32 -13.34 -11.09
CA LEU A 5 12.36 -13.82 -10.10
C LEU A 5 13.08 -14.30 -8.84
N GLU A 6 14.15 -15.09 -9.00
CA GLU A 6 14.97 -15.54 -7.87
C GLU A 6 15.55 -14.37 -7.08
N LYS A 7 16.04 -13.34 -7.79
CA LYS A 7 16.51 -12.11 -7.15
C LYS A 7 15.42 -11.43 -6.32
N PHE A 8 14.22 -11.24 -6.87
CA PHE A 8 13.14 -10.59 -6.13
C PHE A 8 12.63 -11.44 -4.94
N VAL A 9 12.63 -12.78 -5.08
CA VAL A 9 12.33 -13.69 -3.97
C VAL A 9 13.38 -13.56 -2.86
N ALA A 10 14.67 -13.48 -3.21
CA ALA A 10 15.75 -13.29 -2.25
C ALA A 10 15.67 -11.91 -1.55
N GLU A 11 15.39 -10.85 -2.31
CA GLU A 11 15.18 -9.50 -1.75
C GLU A 11 13.97 -9.45 -0.82
N PHE A 12 12.87 -10.12 -1.18
CA PHE A 12 11.71 -10.25 -0.32
C PHE A 12 12.09 -10.92 1.00
N ALA A 13 12.70 -12.11 0.96
CA ALA A 13 13.09 -12.86 2.15
C ALA A 13 14.04 -12.06 3.06
N HIS A 14 15.05 -11.41 2.47
CA HIS A 14 15.98 -10.55 3.20
C HIS A 14 15.26 -9.41 3.93
N HIS A 15 14.33 -8.73 3.26
CA HIS A 15 13.59 -7.62 3.86
C HIS A 15 12.54 -8.04 4.87
N VAL A 16 11.93 -9.22 4.75
CA VAL A 16 11.09 -9.80 5.82
C VAL A 16 11.91 -10.00 7.09
N GLN A 17 13.06 -10.66 6.97
CA GLN A 17 13.93 -10.92 8.10
C GLN A 17 14.37 -9.61 8.77
N ALA A 18 14.87 -8.66 7.97
CA ALA A 18 15.32 -7.38 8.49
C ALA A 18 14.18 -6.57 9.14
N GLN A 19 12.98 -6.57 8.56
CA GLN A 19 11.82 -5.94 9.18
C GLN A 19 11.54 -6.53 10.56
N ASN A 20 11.50 -7.86 10.67
CA ASN A 20 11.17 -8.54 11.91
C ASN A 20 12.23 -8.30 13.01
N GLU A 21 13.52 -8.29 12.63
CA GLU A 21 14.61 -7.96 13.55
C GLU A 21 14.53 -6.51 14.07
N GLU A 22 14.22 -5.54 13.20
CA GLU A 22 14.09 -4.13 13.60
C GLU A 22 12.85 -3.90 14.48
N ILE A 23 11.72 -4.57 14.19
CA ILE A 23 10.53 -4.54 15.06
C ILE A 23 10.86 -5.12 16.43
N PHE A 24 11.59 -6.24 16.48
CA PHE A 24 12.00 -6.85 17.76
C PHE A 24 12.92 -5.93 18.58
N ARG A 25 13.76 -5.14 17.91
CA ARG A 25 14.59 -4.10 18.55
C ARG A 25 13.82 -2.82 18.91
N GLY A 26 12.54 -2.71 18.54
CA GLY A 26 11.72 -1.53 18.77
C GLY A 26 11.95 -0.38 17.78
N ASP A 27 12.70 -0.58 16.69
CA ASP A 27 12.94 0.42 15.65
C ASP A 27 11.87 0.30 14.54
N ALA A 28 10.67 0.79 14.85
CA ALA A 28 9.55 0.77 13.90
C ALA A 28 9.85 1.57 12.61
N LYS A 29 10.73 2.58 12.68
CA LYS A 29 11.08 3.40 11.50
C LYS A 29 11.87 2.58 10.49
N LYS A 30 12.90 1.85 10.94
CA LYS A 30 13.65 0.94 10.06
C LYS A 30 12.83 -0.29 9.67
N GLY A 31 12.01 -0.83 10.58
CA GLY A 31 11.06 -1.88 10.25
C GLY A 31 10.15 -1.50 9.07
N ASN A 32 9.58 -0.29 9.10
CA ASN A 32 8.75 0.23 8.02
C ASN A 32 9.51 0.46 6.72
N LEU A 33 10.80 0.82 6.76
CA LEU A 33 11.64 0.91 5.56
C LEU A 33 11.75 -0.46 4.89
N HIS A 34 12.03 -1.52 5.67
CA HIS A 34 12.11 -2.88 5.16
C HIS A 34 10.76 -3.39 4.64
N ALA A 35 9.66 -3.08 5.33
CA ALA A 35 8.32 -3.41 4.87
C ALA A 35 8.04 -2.86 3.45
N ARG A 36 8.40 -1.59 3.21
CA ARG A 36 8.24 -0.96 1.88
C ARG A 36 9.06 -1.66 0.81
N LYS A 37 10.31 -2.05 1.12
CA LYS A 37 11.19 -2.73 0.17
C LYS A 37 10.70 -4.16 -0.13
N MET A 38 10.23 -4.89 0.87
CA MET A 38 9.58 -6.18 0.70
C MET A 38 8.35 -6.07 -0.22
N ILE A 39 7.48 -5.08 0.00
CA ILE A 39 6.32 -4.82 -0.85
C ILE A 39 6.75 -4.47 -2.28
N ALA A 40 7.82 -3.70 -2.45
CA ALA A 40 8.36 -3.38 -3.78
C ALA A 40 8.85 -4.64 -4.51
N ALA A 41 9.60 -5.53 -3.83
CA ALA A 41 10.04 -6.80 -4.40
C ALA A 41 8.84 -7.68 -4.81
N PHE A 42 7.82 -7.80 -3.96
CA PHE A 42 6.59 -8.52 -4.32
C PHE A 42 5.83 -7.87 -5.49
N THR A 43 5.84 -6.54 -5.59
CA THR A 43 5.23 -5.83 -6.72
C THR A 43 5.95 -6.15 -8.03
N GLN A 44 7.28 -6.26 -8.00
CA GLN A 44 8.05 -6.71 -9.16
C GLN A 44 7.70 -8.15 -9.54
N LEU A 45 7.63 -9.07 -8.57
CA LEU A 45 7.17 -10.45 -8.80
C LEU A 45 5.79 -10.47 -9.47
N ARG A 46 4.82 -9.71 -8.94
CA ARG A 46 3.47 -9.63 -9.52
C ARG A 46 3.42 -9.09 -10.95
N SER A 47 4.40 -8.30 -11.37
CA SER A 47 4.46 -7.77 -12.75
C SER A 47 4.71 -8.87 -13.79
N HIS A 48 5.19 -10.04 -13.35
CA HIS A 48 5.37 -11.23 -14.18
C HIS A 48 4.14 -12.16 -14.18
N GLY A 49 2.99 -11.69 -13.68
CA GLY A 49 1.76 -12.49 -13.60
C GLY A 49 1.83 -13.57 -12.52
N ASP A 50 1.07 -14.64 -12.73
CA ASP A 50 0.95 -15.73 -11.75
C ASP A 50 2.26 -16.49 -11.55
N VAL A 51 3.07 -16.65 -12.60
CA VAL A 51 4.41 -17.26 -12.49
C VAL A 51 5.29 -16.51 -11.48
N GLY A 52 5.23 -15.18 -11.47
CA GLY A 52 5.99 -14.39 -10.52
C GLY A 52 5.45 -14.47 -9.09
N ARG A 53 4.12 -14.58 -8.93
CA ARG A 53 3.50 -14.84 -7.61
C ARG A 53 3.93 -16.21 -7.09
N ASP A 54 3.83 -17.22 -7.93
CA ASP A 54 4.19 -18.59 -7.64
C ASP A 54 5.65 -18.78 -7.27
N ALA A 55 6.56 -17.97 -7.84
CA ALA A 55 7.96 -17.99 -7.46
C ALA A 55 8.17 -17.75 -5.95
N LEU A 56 7.29 -17.00 -5.29
CA LEU A 56 7.38 -16.75 -3.85
C LEU A 56 7.06 -18.00 -3.01
N ALA A 57 6.35 -18.99 -3.56
CA ALA A 57 5.95 -20.20 -2.84
C ALA A 57 7.14 -21.05 -2.37
N VAL A 58 8.30 -20.91 -3.01
CA VAL A 58 9.55 -21.56 -2.56
C VAL A 58 9.91 -21.19 -1.11
N LEU A 59 9.47 -20.01 -0.64
CA LEU A 59 9.74 -19.54 0.73
C LEU A 59 8.93 -20.27 1.79
N PHE A 60 7.92 -21.09 1.44
CA PHE A 60 7.21 -21.92 2.42
C PHE A 60 8.13 -22.93 3.12
N SER A 61 9.26 -23.28 2.50
CA SER A 61 10.27 -24.17 3.08
C SER A 61 11.50 -23.42 3.63
N HIS A 62 11.51 -22.09 3.64
CA HIS A 62 12.65 -21.28 4.09
C HIS A 62 13.03 -21.60 5.55
N PRO A 63 14.31 -21.64 5.98
CA PRO A 63 14.66 -22.04 7.36
C PRO A 63 14.02 -21.18 8.47
N ARG A 64 13.70 -19.91 8.18
CA ARG A 64 13.09 -19.00 9.16
C ARG A 64 11.57 -18.94 9.06
N MET A 65 10.88 -19.06 10.20
CA MET A 65 9.42 -19.04 10.27
C MET A 65 8.79 -17.69 9.92
N ASP A 66 9.43 -16.57 10.28
CA ASP A 66 8.96 -15.22 9.92
C ASP A 66 8.85 -15.03 8.39
N VAL A 67 9.86 -15.51 7.65
CA VAL A 67 9.86 -15.51 6.19
C VAL A 67 8.75 -16.41 5.62
N ARG A 68 8.55 -17.62 6.16
CA ARG A 68 7.47 -18.52 5.73
C ARG A 68 6.10 -17.88 5.92
N VAL A 69 5.85 -17.33 7.10
CA VAL A 69 4.57 -16.70 7.47
C VAL A 69 4.29 -15.51 6.56
N MET A 70 5.26 -14.63 6.33
CA MET A 70 5.03 -13.48 5.48
C MET A 70 4.77 -13.90 4.03
N ALA A 71 5.53 -14.85 3.47
CA ALA A 71 5.24 -15.39 2.15
C ALA A 71 3.82 -15.97 2.06
N ALA A 72 3.39 -16.70 3.08
CA ALA A 72 2.04 -17.28 3.14
C ALA A 72 0.95 -16.20 3.20
N VAL A 73 1.12 -15.13 3.98
CA VAL A 73 0.17 -13.99 3.98
C VAL A 73 0.03 -13.39 2.58
N PHE A 74 1.14 -13.17 1.88
CA PHE A 74 1.13 -12.59 0.54
C PHE A 74 0.54 -13.52 -0.53
N LEU A 75 0.61 -14.83 -0.33
CA LEU A 75 0.07 -15.85 -1.24
C LEU A 75 -1.29 -16.39 -0.83
N LEU A 76 -1.88 -15.91 0.26
CA LEU A 76 -3.09 -16.49 0.84
C LEU A 76 -4.29 -16.55 -0.12
N ARG A 77 -4.33 -15.68 -1.13
CA ARG A 77 -5.36 -15.70 -2.18
C ARG A 77 -5.01 -16.52 -3.41
N HIS A 78 -3.72 -16.66 -3.69
CA HIS A 78 -3.24 -17.30 -4.92
C HIS A 78 -2.97 -18.79 -4.71
N ARG A 79 -2.50 -19.14 -3.52
CA ARG A 79 -2.20 -20.51 -3.07
C ARG A 79 -2.82 -20.76 -1.71
N THR A 80 -4.14 -20.61 -1.64
CA THR A 80 -4.89 -20.59 -0.38
C THR A 80 -4.62 -21.81 0.50
N THR A 81 -4.65 -23.01 -0.08
CA THR A 81 -4.49 -24.25 0.67
C THR A 81 -3.09 -24.34 1.30
N GLU A 82 -2.03 -24.14 0.51
CA GLU A 82 -0.66 -24.23 0.99
C GLU A 82 -0.31 -23.09 1.96
N ALA A 83 -0.75 -21.86 1.65
CA ALA A 83 -0.53 -20.71 2.51
C ALA A 83 -1.23 -20.88 3.87
N ARG A 84 -2.48 -21.34 3.88
CA ARG A 84 -3.19 -21.64 5.13
C ARG A 84 -2.46 -22.69 5.96
N ALA A 85 -2.00 -23.78 5.35
CA ALA A 85 -1.27 -24.82 6.08
C ALA A 85 -0.01 -24.27 6.77
N VAL A 86 0.73 -23.38 6.11
CA VAL A 86 1.90 -22.70 6.71
C VAL A 86 1.50 -21.80 7.88
N LEU A 87 0.44 -20.99 7.71
CA LEU A 87 -0.04 -20.09 8.75
C LEU A 87 -0.59 -20.86 9.96
N GLU A 88 -1.36 -21.92 9.73
CA GLU A 88 -1.93 -22.77 10.77
C GLU A 88 -0.86 -23.48 11.58
N GLU A 89 0.22 -23.94 10.94
CA GLU A 89 1.37 -24.50 11.65
C GLU A 89 2.10 -23.43 12.47
N ALA A 90 2.35 -22.26 11.89
CA ALA A 90 3.04 -21.18 12.58
C ALA A 90 2.24 -20.63 13.79
N ALA A 91 0.90 -20.62 13.70
CA ALA A 91 -0.01 -20.14 14.73
C ALA A 91 0.02 -20.95 16.03
N LYS A 92 0.53 -22.19 16.01
CA LYS A 92 0.60 -23.07 17.19
C LYS A 92 1.64 -22.62 18.23
N GLY A 93 2.56 -21.73 17.85
CA GLY A 93 3.64 -21.26 18.72
C GLY A 93 3.25 -20.11 19.65
N GLN A 94 4.26 -19.49 20.26
CA GLN A 94 4.13 -18.26 21.05
C GLN A 94 5.06 -17.16 20.52
N GLY A 95 4.69 -15.90 20.77
CA GLY A 95 5.46 -14.73 20.34
C GLY A 95 4.86 -14.03 19.12
N LEU A 96 5.61 -13.07 18.58
CA LEU A 96 5.11 -12.14 17.56
C LEU A 96 4.75 -12.82 16.24
N VAL A 97 5.54 -13.81 15.81
CA VAL A 97 5.33 -14.52 14.54
C VAL A 97 4.07 -15.40 14.60
N PRO A 98 3.89 -16.28 15.60
CA PRO A 98 2.63 -17.01 15.78
C PRO A 98 1.42 -16.11 15.93
N PHE A 99 1.53 -15.02 16.71
CA PHE A 99 0.46 -14.03 16.84
C PHE A 99 0.05 -13.44 15.49
N GLY A 100 1.03 -13.02 14.68
CA GLY A 100 0.78 -12.51 13.34
C GLY A 100 0.12 -13.53 12.40
N ALA A 101 0.51 -14.81 12.50
CA ALA A 101 -0.11 -15.88 11.72
C ALA A 101 -1.58 -16.12 12.11
N SER A 102 -1.89 -16.16 13.41
CA SER A 102 -3.26 -16.28 13.92
C SER A 102 -4.13 -15.10 13.50
N GLU A 103 -3.59 -13.88 13.58
CA GLU A 103 -4.26 -12.65 13.17
C GLU A 103 -4.52 -12.59 11.65
N ALA A 104 -3.65 -13.21 10.84
CA ALA A 104 -3.85 -13.36 9.40
C ALA A 104 -4.97 -14.36 9.07
N LEU A 105 -4.95 -15.53 9.71
CA LEU A 105 -5.99 -16.55 9.55
C LEU A 105 -7.37 -16.01 9.96
N LYS A 106 -7.44 -15.34 11.12
CA LYS A 106 -8.67 -14.73 11.61
C LYS A 106 -9.25 -13.74 10.60
N ARG A 107 -8.45 -12.79 10.09
CA ARG A 107 -8.92 -11.80 9.10
C ARG A 107 -9.31 -12.41 7.76
N TRP A 108 -8.69 -13.53 7.40
CA TRP A 108 -9.07 -14.31 6.24
C TRP A 108 -10.43 -14.99 6.43
N GLU A 109 -10.64 -15.65 7.56
CA GLU A 109 -11.89 -16.34 7.91
C GLU A 109 -13.07 -15.36 8.08
N GLU A 110 -12.81 -14.18 8.65
CA GLU A 110 -13.80 -13.10 8.77
C GLU A 110 -14.16 -12.47 7.40
N GLY A 111 -13.47 -12.82 6.32
CA GLY A 111 -13.68 -12.23 4.99
C GLY A 111 -13.14 -10.80 4.85
N THR A 112 -12.56 -10.21 5.90
CA THR A 112 -11.95 -8.87 5.86
C THR A 112 -10.86 -8.78 4.80
N TRP A 113 -10.16 -9.89 4.55
CA TRP A 113 -9.13 -9.99 3.51
C TRP A 113 -9.62 -10.61 2.20
N ALA A 114 -10.90 -10.93 2.06
CA ALA A 114 -11.54 -11.27 0.80
C ALA A 114 -11.91 -10.01 -0.01
N LEU A 115 -10.96 -9.06 -0.13
CA LEU A 115 -11.08 -7.84 -0.96
C LEU A 115 -10.90 -8.22 -2.44
N ASP A 116 -11.69 -9.11 -2.99
CA ASP A 116 -11.77 -9.19 -4.44
C ASP A 116 -12.43 -7.88 -4.92
N PRO A 117 -11.89 -7.20 -5.95
CA PRO A 117 -12.71 -6.22 -6.62
C PRO A 117 -13.94 -6.99 -7.08
N ALA A 118 -15.14 -6.57 -6.65
CA ALA A 118 -16.35 -7.09 -7.23
C ALA A 118 -16.20 -6.99 -8.75
N ASP A 119 -16.46 -8.08 -9.48
CA ASP A 119 -16.63 -8.08 -10.94
C ASP A 119 -17.90 -7.30 -11.35
N ASP A 120 -18.16 -6.19 -10.66
CA ASP A 120 -19.29 -5.31 -10.86
C ASP A 120 -18.73 -3.98 -11.37
N ALA A 121 -18.52 -3.94 -12.68
CA ALA A 121 -18.94 -2.79 -13.47
C ALA A 121 -20.49 -2.64 -13.40
N VAL A 122 -21.05 -2.60 -12.19
CA VAL A 122 -22.42 -2.17 -11.95
C VAL A 122 -22.30 -0.72 -11.52
N GLU A 123 -22.48 0.12 -12.54
CA GLU A 123 -22.81 1.54 -12.49
C GLU A 123 -23.44 1.93 -11.14
N GLN A 124 -22.63 2.56 -10.27
CA GLN A 124 -23.18 3.23 -9.10
C GLN A 124 -24.07 4.37 -9.61
N PRO A 125 -25.36 4.46 -9.23
CA PRO A 125 -26.17 5.61 -9.58
C PRO A 125 -25.50 6.85 -8.97
N GLU A 126 -25.17 7.82 -9.82
CA GLU A 126 -24.48 9.03 -9.40
C GLU A 126 -25.17 9.64 -8.17
N PRO A 127 -24.43 10.01 -7.11
CA PRO A 127 -25.02 10.67 -5.96
C PRO A 127 -25.71 11.97 -6.43
N PRO A 128 -26.87 12.34 -5.84
CA PRO A 128 -27.61 13.51 -6.28
C PRO A 128 -26.72 14.75 -6.20
N ARG A 129 -26.58 15.42 -7.35
CA ARG A 129 -25.79 16.64 -7.49
C ARG A 129 -26.17 17.64 -6.39
N PRO A 130 -25.20 18.22 -5.65
CA PRO A 130 -25.50 19.22 -4.65
C PRO A 130 -26.20 20.42 -5.32
N PRO A 131 -27.16 21.07 -4.64
CA PRO A 131 -27.86 22.21 -5.22
C PRO A 131 -26.85 23.31 -5.56
N PRO A 132 -27.05 24.04 -6.68
CA PRO A 132 -26.12 25.08 -7.10
C PRO A 132 -25.99 26.13 -6.00
N GLN A 133 -24.77 26.32 -5.50
CA GLN A 133 -24.47 27.40 -4.57
C GLN A 133 -24.83 28.73 -5.25
N ARG A 134 -25.86 29.39 -4.71
CA ARG A 134 -26.28 30.72 -5.13
C ARG A 134 -25.11 31.67 -4.83
N SER A 135 -24.37 32.02 -5.88
CA SER A 135 -23.24 32.94 -5.84
C SER A 135 -23.60 34.17 -5.02
N ARG A 136 -22.94 34.35 -3.87
CA ARG A 136 -23.03 35.59 -3.10
C ARG A 136 -22.67 36.74 -4.04
N ALA A 137 -23.61 37.66 -4.20
CA ALA A 137 -23.48 38.85 -5.01
C ALA A 137 -22.20 39.60 -4.64
N ARG A 138 -21.39 39.87 -5.66
CA ARG A 138 -20.20 40.71 -5.62
C ARG A 138 -20.63 42.12 -5.22
N ALA A 139 -20.30 42.54 -4.00
CA ALA A 139 -20.48 43.91 -3.57
C ALA A 139 -19.67 44.85 -4.50
N ALA A 140 -20.36 45.86 -5.01
CA ALA A 140 -19.81 46.86 -5.92
C ALA A 140 -18.67 47.65 -5.24
N ARG A 141 -17.54 47.77 -5.95
CA ARG A 141 -16.47 48.72 -5.64
C ARG A 141 -16.89 50.10 -6.15
N PRO A 142 -16.78 51.18 -5.35
CA PRO A 142 -17.01 52.53 -5.86
C PRO A 142 -15.90 52.96 -6.82
N VAL A 143 -16.33 53.57 -7.92
CA VAL A 143 -15.53 54.12 -9.01
C VAL A 143 -14.87 55.43 -8.53
N SER A 144 -13.54 55.49 -8.57
CA SER A 144 -12.80 56.74 -8.38
C SER A 144 -12.77 57.50 -9.71
N ASP A 145 -13.50 58.61 -9.75
CA ASP A 145 -13.63 59.54 -10.88
C ASP A 145 -12.27 60.20 -11.18
N SER A 146 -11.74 59.95 -12.38
CA SER A 146 -10.51 60.58 -12.87
C SER A 146 -10.90 61.83 -13.65
N ARG A 147 -10.78 63.00 -13.01
CA ARG A 147 -10.80 64.30 -13.70
C ARG A 147 -9.47 65.03 -13.52
N ARG A 148 -8.72 65.01 -14.62
CA ARG A 148 -8.21 66.20 -15.32
C ARG A 148 -7.46 67.22 -14.45
N SER A 149 -6.14 67.30 -14.65
CA SER A 149 -5.40 68.57 -14.68
C SER A 149 -4.18 68.43 -15.60
N VAL A 150 -4.21 69.22 -16.67
CA VAL A 150 -3.14 69.46 -17.66
C VAL A 150 -2.22 70.56 -17.14
N LYS A 151 -0.98 70.61 -17.68
CA LYS A 151 -0.05 71.76 -17.90
C LYS A 151 1.26 71.65 -17.06
N ARG A 152 2.41 71.32 -17.69
CA ARG A 152 3.48 72.22 -18.22
C ARG A 152 4.05 73.11 -17.11
N ASP A 153 5.35 73.18 -16.79
CA ASP A 153 6.56 73.30 -17.63
C ASP A 153 7.84 72.97 -16.81
N LYS A 154 8.95 72.61 -17.47
CA LYS A 154 10.35 72.72 -16.97
C LYS A 154 10.82 74.19 -17.11
N PRO A 155 11.89 74.73 -16.46
CA PRO A 155 13.26 74.19 -16.29
C PRO A 155 13.85 74.48 -14.88
N GLY A 156 14.98 73.94 -14.42
CA GLY A 156 16.37 74.05 -14.89
C GLY A 156 17.12 75.10 -14.05
N GLY A 157 18.23 74.70 -13.41
CA GLY A 157 19.07 75.56 -12.57
C GLY A 157 19.73 74.78 -11.44
#